data_AF-A0A517PG78-F1
#
_entry.id   AF-A0A517PG78-F1
#
_cell.length_a   1.000
_cell.length_b   1.000
_cell.length_c   1.000
_cell.angle_alpha   90.00
_cell.angle_beta   90.00
_cell.angle_gamma   90.00
#
_symmetry.space_group_name_H-M   'P 1'
#
loop_
_entity.id
_entity.type
_entity.pdbx_description
1 polymer ?
#
loop_
_entity_poly.entity_id
_entity_poly.type
_entity_poly.pdbx_seq_one_letter_code
_entity_poly.pdbx_strand_id
1 'polypeptide(L)'
;MQENSATSKTETQPLTTLQRFWVALAGGLMLLGLTLGLGLFFLPQTVYALMIGWISYLWRVVPTLTLSISGTLWFLCTLSLFLIGVHLVGRKLYRGTPDTVKRPESTTGVSRWRLRWTVTLVGLFLVLITSGICLIGISHQLWWMAAGDQRALLRERPLSLFYPVAFIEGQRRRASLSHLKQIGLGMHNYHGEHHQLPIGATVDATGNPQHGWAARILPYLDQPDLFQQVDFNQPWTAEENRQVFEKPLRVLVNPGLSYDFKPGDIQQTDRSGYRPAHYAANQRLLGLNGGLRIRDIKDGTSQTIMGGEVKAGIRAWGDPLNIRDPAQGINQGPGTFAGPFGPGANVLIADGSVRFLSEDIDPAVLKALSTPDGREVLEEIPSPSGNTKGGQREH
;
A
#
# COMPACT_ATOMS: atom_id res chain seq x y z
N MET A 1 89.69 21.99 3.25
CA MET A 1 89.08 20.74 3.74
C MET A 1 87.60 20.79 3.37
N GLN A 2 87.20 20.00 2.37
CA GLN A 2 85.80 19.81 1.97
C GLN A 2 85.21 18.67 2.81
N GLU A 3 84.03 18.90 3.37
CA GLU A 3 83.25 17.93 4.13
C GLU A 3 82.20 17.31 3.17
N ASN A 4 82.29 16.01 2.94
CA ASN A 4 81.38 15.26 2.08
C ASN A 4 80.07 14.97 2.82
N SER A 5 78.94 15.48 2.32
CA SER A 5 77.60 15.05 2.73
C SER A 5 77.11 13.93 1.83
N ALA A 6 77.01 12.71 2.38
CA ALA A 6 76.39 11.57 1.71
C ALA A 6 74.89 11.53 2.07
N THR A 7 74.02 11.76 1.08
CA THR A 7 72.57 11.63 1.22
C THR A 7 72.17 10.17 1.01
N SER A 8 71.77 9.51 2.10
CA SER A 8 71.16 8.19 2.11
C SER A 8 69.76 8.24 1.48
N LYS A 9 69.57 7.66 0.29
CA LYS A 9 68.25 7.42 -0.30
C LYS A 9 67.66 6.14 0.31
N THR A 10 66.61 6.29 1.10
CA THR A 10 65.85 5.16 1.66
C THR A 10 64.97 4.54 0.57
N GLU A 11 65.37 3.38 0.05
CA GLU A 11 64.56 2.58 -0.87
C GLU A 11 63.41 1.91 -0.09
N THR A 12 62.16 2.30 -0.36
CA THR A 12 60.97 1.67 0.22
C THR A 12 60.73 0.31 -0.43
N GLN A 13 60.83 -0.78 0.34
CA GLN A 13 60.56 -2.13 -0.15
C GLN A 13 59.07 -2.33 -0.54
N PRO A 14 58.78 -3.12 -1.59
CA PRO A 14 57.42 -3.34 -2.03
C PRO A 14 56.60 -4.18 -1.04
N LEU A 15 55.35 -3.75 -0.80
CA LEU A 15 54.41 -4.44 0.10
C LEU A 15 54.15 -5.89 -0.33
N THR A 16 54.13 -6.79 0.65
CA THR A 16 53.74 -8.20 0.49
C THR A 16 52.26 -8.35 0.15
N THR A 17 51.85 -9.48 -0.45
CA THR A 17 50.46 -9.75 -0.84
C THR A 17 49.47 -9.61 0.32
N LEU A 18 49.87 -10.06 1.51
CA LEU A 18 49.07 -9.93 2.73
C LEU A 18 48.92 -8.48 3.17
N GLN A 19 50.00 -7.69 3.11
CA GLN A 19 49.94 -6.26 3.43
C GLN A 19 49.06 -5.49 2.43
N ARG A 20 49.10 -5.83 1.14
CA ARG A 20 48.21 -5.23 0.13
C ARG A 20 46.74 -5.53 0.41
N PHE A 21 46.41 -6.75 0.85
CA PHE A 21 45.06 -7.12 1.24
C PHE A 21 44.55 -6.26 2.41
N TRP A 22 45.34 -6.13 3.48
CA TRP A 22 44.93 -5.33 4.64
C TRP A 22 44.82 -3.84 4.34
N VAL A 23 45.71 -3.29 3.50
CA VAL A 23 45.61 -1.89 3.04
C VAL A 23 44.33 -1.69 2.20
N ALA A 24 44.01 -2.62 1.30
CA ALA A 24 42.78 -2.56 0.51
C ALA A 24 41.52 -2.66 1.39
N LEU A 25 41.53 -3.56 2.39
CA LEU A 25 40.42 -3.71 3.33
C LEU A 25 40.22 -2.45 4.19
N ALA A 26 41.31 -1.88 4.72
CA ALA A 26 41.26 -0.64 5.49
C ALA A 26 40.74 0.53 4.65
N GLY A 27 41.21 0.66 3.40
CA GLY A 27 40.70 1.65 2.45
C GLY A 27 39.22 1.47 2.13
N GLY A 28 38.77 0.23 1.93
CA GLY A 28 37.35 -0.10 1.70
C GLY A 28 36.47 0.23 2.90
N LEU A 29 36.90 -0.10 4.12
CA LEU A 29 36.17 0.22 5.34
C LEU A 29 36.13 1.73 5.61
N MET A 30 37.20 2.46 5.31
CA MET A 30 37.24 3.91 5.42
C MET A 30 36.28 4.57 4.43
N LEU A 31 36.25 4.13 3.17
CA LEU A 31 35.32 4.61 2.16
C LEU A 31 33.86 4.29 2.55
N LEU A 32 33.61 3.10 3.09
CA LEU A 32 32.31 2.72 3.64
C LEU A 32 31.90 3.65 4.79
N GLY A 33 32.78 3.89 5.77
CA GLY A 33 32.52 4.82 6.87
C GLY A 33 32.25 6.25 6.38
N LEU A 34 32.97 6.72 5.36
CA LEU A 34 32.82 8.05 4.79
C LEU A 34 31.49 8.19 4.02
N THR A 35 31.09 7.17 3.26
CA THR A 35 29.78 7.14 2.58
C THR A 35 28.62 7.10 3.57
N LEU A 36 28.74 6.34 4.67
CA LEU A 36 27.75 6.34 5.75
C LEU A 36 27.70 7.70 6.47
N GLY A 37 28.85 8.30 6.75
CA GLY A 37 28.96 9.61 7.41
C GLY A 37 28.40 10.78 6.59
N LEU A 38 28.48 10.69 5.25
CA LEU A 38 27.86 11.66 4.33
C LEU A 38 26.37 11.39 4.05
N GLY A 39 25.78 10.36 4.67
CA GLY A 39 24.39 9.99 4.43
C GLY A 39 24.12 9.32 3.08
N LEU A 40 25.16 8.88 2.36
CA LEU A 40 25.07 8.19 1.07
C LEU A 40 24.77 6.69 1.25
N PHE A 41 23.78 6.37 2.09
CA PHE A 41 23.43 4.99 2.45
C PHE A 41 23.04 4.11 1.26
N PHE A 42 22.66 4.71 0.13
CA PHE A 42 22.27 3.98 -1.08
C PHE A 42 23.41 3.21 -1.73
N LEU A 43 24.67 3.69 -1.65
CA LEU A 43 25.80 3.01 -2.29
C LEU A 43 26.09 1.66 -1.61
N PRO A 44 26.32 1.60 -0.27
CA PRO A 44 26.45 0.33 0.43
C PRO A 44 25.21 -0.55 0.33
N GLN A 45 24.02 0.05 0.39
CA GLN A 45 22.76 -0.69 0.32
C GLN A 45 22.53 -1.34 -1.06
N THR A 46 22.90 -0.67 -2.16
CA THR A 46 22.79 -1.22 -3.51
C THR A 46 23.75 -2.39 -3.70
N VAL A 47 25.00 -2.24 -3.24
CA VAL A 47 25.98 -3.32 -3.26
C VAL A 47 25.50 -4.51 -2.41
N TYR A 48 25.00 -4.25 -1.20
CA TYR A 48 24.39 -5.28 -0.35
C TYR A 48 23.21 -5.97 -1.02
N ALA A 49 22.30 -5.21 -1.63
CA ALA A 49 21.12 -5.76 -2.31
C ALA A 49 21.51 -6.64 -3.51
N LEU A 50 22.50 -6.24 -4.29
CA LEU A 50 23.01 -7.01 -5.43
C LEU A 50 23.74 -8.29 -4.98
N MET A 51 24.56 -8.21 -3.94
CA MET A 51 25.38 -9.35 -3.49
C MET A 51 24.59 -10.36 -2.64
N ILE A 52 23.79 -9.88 -1.70
CA ILE A 52 23.19 -10.68 -0.62
C ILE A 52 21.66 -10.48 -0.55
N GLY A 53 21.12 -9.41 -1.12
CA GLY A 53 19.69 -9.09 -1.05
C GLY A 53 18.77 -10.20 -1.55
N TRP A 54 19.18 -10.94 -2.58
CA TRP A 54 18.42 -12.07 -3.12
C TRP A 54 18.27 -13.22 -2.10
N ILE A 55 19.22 -13.41 -1.17
CA ILE A 55 19.12 -14.42 -0.10
C ILE A 55 17.99 -14.05 0.87
N SER A 56 17.92 -12.77 1.25
CA SER A 56 16.86 -12.28 2.14
C SER A 56 15.47 -12.42 1.51
N TYR A 57 15.39 -12.24 0.18
CA TYR A 57 14.18 -12.47 -0.58
C TYR A 57 13.77 -13.95 -0.55
N LEU A 58 14.71 -14.86 -0.85
CA LEU A 58 14.45 -16.30 -0.79
C LEU A 58 14.02 -16.74 0.61
N TRP A 59 14.65 -16.23 1.67
CA TRP A 59 14.26 -16.55 3.05
C TRP A 59 12.81 -16.18 3.34
N ARG A 60 12.31 -15.08 2.79
CA ARG A 60 10.92 -14.64 2.99
C ARG A 60 9.92 -15.42 2.14
N VAL A 61 10.30 -15.76 0.91
CA VAL A 61 9.40 -16.36 -0.08
C VAL A 61 9.35 -17.88 0.04
N VAL A 62 10.45 -18.56 0.32
CA VAL A 62 10.48 -20.03 0.42
C VAL A 62 9.47 -20.58 1.44
N PRO A 63 9.30 -19.99 2.64
CA PRO A 63 8.29 -20.45 3.59
C PRO A 63 6.84 -20.22 3.14
N THR A 64 6.58 -19.29 2.22
CA THR A 64 5.23 -19.01 1.71
C THR A 64 4.87 -19.86 0.49
N LEU A 65 5.82 -20.61 -0.08
CA LEU A 65 5.57 -21.52 -1.19
C LEU A 65 4.77 -22.74 -0.70
N THR A 66 3.50 -22.80 -1.11
CA THR A 66 2.66 -23.99 -0.93
C THR A 66 2.82 -24.89 -2.16
N LEU A 67 3.60 -25.97 -2.01
CA LEU A 67 3.73 -26.97 -3.06
C LEU A 67 2.57 -27.96 -2.97
N SER A 68 1.77 -28.06 -4.03
CA SER A 68 0.72 -29.07 -4.12
C SER A 68 1.32 -30.42 -4.46
N ILE A 69 1.03 -31.45 -3.65
CA ILE A 69 1.52 -32.81 -3.88
C ILE A 69 1.08 -33.32 -5.25
N SER A 70 -0.18 -33.07 -5.62
CA SER A 70 -0.73 -33.44 -6.93
C SER A 70 -0.04 -32.73 -8.09
N GLY A 71 0.24 -31.44 -7.97
CA GLY A 71 0.95 -30.67 -8.99
C GLY A 71 2.39 -31.12 -9.17
N THR A 72 3.10 -31.39 -8.06
CA THR A 72 4.47 -31.91 -8.11
C THR A 72 4.52 -33.29 -8.78
N LEU A 73 3.59 -34.19 -8.47
CA LEU A 73 3.54 -35.52 -9.10
C LEU A 73 3.28 -35.41 -10.60
N TRP A 74 2.34 -34.57 -11.03
CA TRP A 74 2.08 -34.33 -12.45
C TRP A 74 3.29 -33.75 -13.19
N PHE A 75 4.00 -32.80 -12.57
CA PHE A 75 5.22 -32.25 -13.14
C PHE A 75 6.32 -33.32 -13.30
N LEU A 76 6.55 -34.16 -12.29
CA LEU A 76 7.54 -35.23 -12.36
C LEU A 76 7.17 -36.30 -13.40
N CYS A 77 5.89 -36.65 -13.52
CA CYS A 77 5.41 -37.59 -14.53
C CYS A 77 5.60 -37.04 -15.95
N THR A 78 5.19 -35.80 -16.20
CA THR A 78 5.35 -35.17 -17.52
C THR A 78 6.82 -34.98 -17.89
N LEU A 79 7.67 -34.58 -16.94
CA LEU A 79 9.11 -34.47 -17.15
C LEU A 79 9.74 -35.83 -17.49
N SER A 80 9.33 -36.91 -16.82
CA SER A 80 9.81 -38.26 -17.09
C SER A 80 9.41 -38.75 -18.48
N LEU A 81 8.15 -38.54 -18.88
CA LEU A 81 7.66 -38.87 -20.22
C LEU A 81 8.40 -38.08 -21.31
N PHE A 82 8.64 -36.78 -21.08
CA PHE A 82 9.41 -35.94 -21.99
C PHE A 82 10.84 -36.45 -22.14
N LEU A 83 11.49 -36.83 -21.04
CA LEU A 83 12.84 -37.36 -21.03
C LEU A 83 12.93 -38.69 -21.81
N ILE A 84 11.95 -39.57 -21.64
CA ILE A 84 11.82 -40.81 -22.43
C ILE A 84 11.66 -40.47 -23.91
N GLY A 85 10.76 -39.54 -24.25
CA GLY A 85 10.52 -39.11 -25.63
C GLY A 85 11.79 -38.58 -26.31
N VAL A 86 12.48 -37.63 -25.69
CA VAL A 86 13.75 -37.07 -26.21
C VAL A 86 14.81 -38.16 -26.34
N HIS A 87 14.87 -39.11 -25.40
CA HIS A 87 15.81 -40.23 -25.47
C HIS A 87 15.55 -41.14 -26.66
N LEU A 88 14.28 -41.52 -26.89
CA LEU A 88 13.87 -42.37 -28.01
C LEU A 88 14.12 -41.69 -29.36
N VAL A 89 13.79 -40.40 -29.47
CA VAL A 89 14.04 -39.59 -30.68
C VAL A 89 15.54 -39.45 -30.94
N GLY A 90 16.33 -39.11 -29.92
CA GLY A 90 17.78 -39.00 -30.03
C GLY A 90 18.42 -40.32 -30.48
N ARG A 91 17.95 -41.46 -29.96
CA ARG A 91 18.40 -42.78 -30.37
C ARG A 91 18.01 -43.13 -31.81
N LYS A 92 16.83 -42.69 -32.28
CA LYS A 92 16.36 -42.90 -33.66
C LYS A 92 17.15 -42.04 -34.65
N LEU A 93 17.34 -40.75 -34.36
CA LEU A 93 18.10 -39.82 -35.20
C LEU A 93 19.57 -40.22 -35.31
N TYR A 94 20.20 -40.61 -34.20
CA TYR A 94 21.61 -40.99 -34.19
C TYR A 94 21.89 -42.30 -34.97
N ARG A 95 20.88 -43.19 -35.09
CA ARG A 95 20.94 -44.39 -35.93
C ARG A 95 20.77 -44.10 -37.42
N GLY A 96 20.20 -42.97 -37.79
CA GLY A 96 19.91 -42.60 -39.18
C GLY A 96 21.04 -41.83 -39.89
N THR A 97 22.16 -41.58 -39.22
CA THR A 97 23.32 -40.91 -39.82
C THR A 97 24.02 -41.88 -40.79
N PRO A 98 24.03 -41.63 -42.12
CA PRO A 98 24.65 -42.53 -43.08
C PRO A 98 26.18 -42.56 -42.89
N ASP A 99 26.78 -43.74 -42.92
CA ASP A 99 28.24 -43.95 -42.92
C ASP A 99 28.88 -43.41 -44.21
N THR A 100 29.05 -42.08 -44.32
CA THR A 100 29.78 -41.46 -45.45
C THR A 100 31.28 -41.32 -45.19
N VAL A 101 31.78 -41.81 -44.04
CA VAL A 101 33.20 -41.75 -43.68
C VAL A 101 33.72 -43.16 -43.41
N LYS A 102 34.50 -43.72 -44.34
CA LYS A 102 35.26 -44.96 -44.13
C LYS A 102 36.17 -44.79 -42.91
N ARG A 103 35.85 -45.45 -41.79
CA ARG A 103 36.70 -45.49 -40.59
C ARG A 103 37.66 -46.69 -40.65
N PRO A 104 38.94 -46.52 -40.27
CA PRO A 104 39.89 -47.62 -40.17
C PRO A 104 39.48 -48.61 -39.07
N GLU A 105 39.75 -49.90 -39.32
CA GLU A 105 39.20 -51.11 -38.67
C GLU A 105 39.48 -51.31 -37.16
N SER A 106 39.97 -50.32 -36.42
CA SER A 106 40.36 -50.49 -35.01
C SER A 106 39.46 -49.80 -33.97
N THR A 107 38.27 -49.29 -34.34
CA THR A 107 37.34 -48.68 -33.38
C THR A 107 35.99 -49.38 -33.33
N THR A 108 35.94 -50.55 -32.69
CA THR A 108 34.70 -51.23 -32.26
C THR A 108 34.04 -50.49 -31.10
N GLY A 109 33.49 -49.32 -31.40
CA GLY A 109 32.76 -48.51 -30.43
C GLY A 109 31.64 -47.77 -31.14
N VAL A 110 30.55 -48.47 -31.47
CA VAL A 110 29.31 -47.82 -31.93
C VAL A 110 28.93 -46.80 -30.87
N SER A 111 29.08 -45.51 -31.17
CA SER A 111 28.65 -44.42 -30.29
C SER A 111 27.14 -44.53 -30.13
N ARG A 112 26.67 -45.10 -29.03
CA ARG A 112 25.23 -45.17 -28.72
C ARG A 112 24.84 -43.87 -28.03
N TRP A 113 23.74 -43.24 -28.46
CA TRP A 113 23.14 -42.09 -27.77
C TRP A 113 23.01 -42.40 -26.27
N ARG A 114 23.71 -41.65 -25.42
CA ARG A 114 23.80 -41.93 -23.98
C ARG A 114 22.74 -41.16 -23.21
N LEU A 115 22.17 -41.77 -22.17
CA LEU A 115 21.15 -41.16 -21.31
C LEU A 115 21.60 -39.79 -20.75
N ARG A 116 22.88 -39.67 -20.36
CA ARG A 116 23.45 -38.40 -19.87
C ARG A 116 23.27 -37.24 -20.86
N TRP A 117 23.33 -37.48 -22.17
CA TRP A 117 23.12 -36.41 -23.16
C TRP A 117 21.67 -35.96 -23.21
N THR A 118 20.73 -36.90 -23.03
CA THR A 118 19.30 -36.57 -22.89
C THR A 118 19.06 -35.74 -21.64
N VAL A 119 19.60 -36.16 -20.50
CA VAL A 119 19.47 -35.42 -19.22
C VAL A 119 20.08 -34.02 -19.33
N THR A 120 21.27 -33.87 -19.92
CA THR A 120 21.90 -32.57 -20.11
C THR A 120 21.07 -31.67 -21.04
N LEU A 121 20.55 -32.21 -22.15
CA LEU A 121 19.79 -31.42 -23.12
C LEU A 121 18.43 -30.97 -22.54
N VAL A 122 17.72 -31.87 -21.86
CA VAL A 122 16.48 -31.53 -21.15
C VAL A 122 16.74 -30.55 -20.00
N GLY A 123 17.82 -30.72 -19.25
CA GLY A 123 18.22 -29.79 -18.19
C GLY A 123 18.50 -28.39 -18.72
N LEU A 124 19.28 -28.27 -19.80
CA LEU A 124 19.55 -26.99 -20.47
C LEU A 124 18.26 -26.35 -20.98
N PHE A 125 17.34 -27.14 -21.55
CA PHE A 125 16.06 -26.67 -22.02
C PHE A 125 15.19 -26.10 -20.88
N LEU A 126 15.13 -26.78 -19.73
CA LEU A 126 14.42 -26.29 -18.54
C LEU A 126 15.04 -24.99 -17.99
N VAL A 127 16.37 -24.91 -17.93
CA VAL A 127 17.07 -23.68 -17.51
C VAL A 127 16.75 -22.54 -18.47
N LEU A 128 16.75 -22.78 -19.78
CA LEU A 128 16.43 -21.78 -20.79
C LEU A 128 15.00 -21.26 -20.64
N ILE A 129 14.01 -22.15 -20.50
CA ILE A 129 12.60 -21.77 -20.29
C ILE A 129 12.46 -20.96 -19.01
N THR A 130 13.03 -21.44 -17.91
CA THR A 130 12.94 -20.76 -16.60
C THR A 130 13.57 -19.38 -16.67
N SER A 131 14.75 -19.27 -17.30
CA SER A 131 15.42 -18.00 -17.55
C SER A 131 14.56 -17.05 -18.40
N GLY A 132 13.89 -17.55 -19.43
CA GLY A 132 13.00 -16.76 -20.28
C GLY A 132 11.79 -16.21 -19.53
N ILE A 133 11.12 -17.06 -18.73
CA ILE A 133 9.98 -16.63 -17.89
C ILE A 133 10.43 -15.57 -16.88
N CYS A 134 11.58 -15.78 -16.23
CA CYS A 134 12.16 -14.79 -15.33
C CYS A 134 12.45 -13.46 -16.04
N LEU A 135 13.01 -13.49 -17.25
CA LEU A 135 13.33 -12.28 -18.01
C LEU A 135 12.06 -11.50 -18.38
N ILE A 136 10.98 -12.19 -18.79
CA ILE A 136 9.68 -11.56 -19.06
C ILE A 136 9.13 -10.92 -17.79
N GLY A 137 9.16 -11.63 -16.66
CA GLY A 137 8.71 -11.11 -15.37
C GLY A 137 9.47 -9.85 -14.95
N ILE A 138 10.80 -9.87 -15.06
CA ILE A 138 11.66 -8.72 -14.76
C ILE A 138 11.35 -7.55 -15.69
N SER A 139 11.23 -7.81 -17.00
CA SER A 139 10.96 -6.78 -18.00
C SER A 139 9.59 -6.13 -17.80
N HIS A 140 8.57 -6.92 -17.46
CA HIS A 140 7.24 -6.43 -17.13
C HIS A 140 7.24 -5.57 -15.86
N GLN A 141 7.95 -6.00 -14.80
CA GLN A 141 8.10 -5.23 -13.57
C GLN A 141 8.83 -3.91 -13.83
N LEU A 142 9.93 -3.93 -14.60
CA LEU A 142 10.67 -2.73 -15.02
C LEU A 142 9.80 -1.79 -15.84
N TRP A 143 9.03 -2.31 -16.79
CA TRP A 143 8.12 -1.51 -17.61
C TRP A 143 7.03 -0.87 -16.76
N TRP A 144 6.42 -1.62 -15.83
CA TRP A 144 5.40 -1.09 -14.93
C TRP A 144 5.96 0.03 -14.03
N MET A 145 7.19 -0.14 -13.52
CA MET A 145 7.88 0.90 -12.76
C MET A 145 8.21 2.14 -13.61
N ALA A 146 8.56 1.96 -14.89
CA ALA A 146 8.93 3.04 -15.79
C ALA A 146 7.72 3.77 -16.42
N ALA A 147 6.61 3.07 -16.66
CA ALA A 147 5.43 3.57 -17.34
C ALA A 147 4.29 3.97 -16.39
N GLY A 148 4.34 3.57 -15.11
CA GLY A 148 3.42 4.05 -14.08
C GLY A 148 3.56 5.57 -13.93
N ASP A 149 2.43 6.28 -13.83
CA ASP A 149 2.36 7.74 -13.82
C ASP A 149 2.96 8.36 -12.53
N GLN A 150 4.28 8.24 -12.37
CA GLN A 150 5.05 8.80 -11.26
C GLN A 150 5.24 10.32 -11.37
N ARG A 151 4.70 10.95 -12.43
CA ARG A 151 4.84 12.38 -12.69
C ARG A 151 4.14 13.25 -11.64
N ALA A 152 3.11 12.73 -10.97
CA ALA A 152 2.44 13.43 -9.87
C ALA A 152 3.26 13.42 -8.56
N LEU A 153 4.11 12.41 -8.33
CA LEU A 153 4.92 12.27 -7.11
C LEU A 153 6.22 13.08 -7.16
N LEU A 154 6.76 13.31 -8.38
CA LEU A 154 8.03 14.02 -8.60
C LEU A 154 7.88 15.56 -8.61
N ARG A 155 6.65 16.09 -8.69
CA ARG A 155 6.41 17.53 -8.84
C ARG A 155 6.62 18.34 -7.56
N GLU A 156 6.57 17.71 -6.39
CA GLU A 156 6.46 18.43 -5.11
C GLU A 156 7.69 18.35 -4.20
N ARG A 157 8.64 17.41 -4.38
CA ARG A 157 9.71 17.20 -3.35
C ARG A 157 11.07 16.80 -3.94
N PRO A 158 12.11 17.67 -3.91
CA PRO A 158 13.41 17.39 -4.51
C PRO A 158 14.23 16.30 -3.80
N LEU A 159 13.80 15.82 -2.61
CA LEU A 159 14.50 14.82 -1.82
C LEU A 159 13.96 13.38 -1.97
N SER A 160 12.91 13.15 -2.76
CA SER A 160 12.28 11.83 -2.89
C SER A 160 12.96 10.88 -3.89
N LEU A 161 14.04 11.31 -4.56
CA LEU A 161 14.81 10.45 -5.47
C LEU A 161 15.58 9.33 -4.73
N PHE A 162 15.74 9.45 -3.41
CA PHE A 162 16.66 8.65 -2.60
C PHE A 162 16.00 7.62 -1.66
N TYR A 163 14.66 7.60 -1.59
CA TYR A 163 13.92 6.58 -0.84
C TYR A 163 13.09 5.72 -1.80
N PRO A 164 13.13 4.37 -1.70
CA PRO A 164 12.28 3.53 -2.54
C PRO A 164 10.81 3.91 -2.30
N VAL A 165 10.04 4.05 -3.38
CA VAL A 165 8.62 4.46 -3.35
C VAL A 165 7.80 3.67 -2.33
N ALA A 166 8.07 2.36 -2.21
CA ALA A 166 7.45 1.47 -1.23
C ALA A 166 7.68 1.89 0.23
N PHE A 167 8.81 2.51 0.56
CA PHE A 167 9.08 3.03 1.90
C PHE A 167 8.25 4.28 2.21
N ILE A 168 8.17 5.22 1.26
CA ILE A 168 7.37 6.45 1.41
C ILE A 168 5.88 6.08 1.51
N GLU A 169 5.41 5.19 0.65
CA GLU A 169 4.03 4.71 0.69
C GLU A 169 3.73 3.97 2.00
N GLY A 170 4.65 3.12 2.48
CA GLY A 170 4.56 2.49 3.79
C GLY A 170 4.56 3.47 4.97
N GLN A 171 5.27 4.61 4.86
CA GLN A 171 5.20 5.69 5.85
C GLN A 171 3.85 6.40 5.82
N ARG A 172 3.36 6.77 4.64
CA ARG A 172 2.05 7.42 4.46
C ARG A 172 0.91 6.53 4.96
N ARG A 173 0.95 5.23 4.66
CA ARG A 173 0.01 4.24 5.18
C ARG A 173 0.05 4.16 6.70
N ARG A 174 1.24 4.10 7.31
CA ARG A 174 1.39 4.11 8.78
C ARG A 174 0.85 5.38 9.42
N ALA A 175 1.07 6.53 8.80
CA ALA A 175 0.53 7.80 9.26
C ALA A 175 -1.02 7.83 9.17
N SER A 176 -1.60 7.34 8.07
CA SER A 176 -3.06 7.19 7.94
C SER A 176 -3.66 6.28 9.01
N LEU A 177 -3.03 5.12 9.27
CA LEU A 177 -3.41 4.24 10.38
C LEU A 177 -3.34 4.94 11.73
N SER A 178 -2.33 5.77 11.96
CA SER A 178 -2.20 6.56 13.19
C SER A 178 -3.31 7.60 13.32
N HIS A 179 -3.70 8.26 12.22
CA HIS A 179 -4.79 9.22 12.21
C HIS A 179 -6.13 8.55 12.56
N LEU A 180 -6.45 7.40 11.96
CA LEU A 180 -7.65 6.62 12.31
C LEU A 180 -7.66 6.23 13.79
N LYS A 181 -6.51 5.82 14.36
CA LYS A 181 -6.40 5.53 15.79
C LYS A 181 -6.63 6.77 16.67
N GLN A 182 -6.12 7.93 16.26
CA GLN A 182 -6.37 9.20 16.97
C GLN A 182 -7.85 9.58 16.91
N ILE A 183 -8.49 9.42 15.75
CA ILE A 183 -9.94 9.63 15.60
C ILE A 183 -10.71 8.69 16.52
N GLY A 184 -10.39 7.39 16.52
CA GLY A 184 -11.02 6.41 17.40
C GLY A 184 -10.84 6.73 18.88
N LEU A 185 -9.62 7.08 19.30
CA LEU A 185 -9.36 7.53 20.67
C LEU A 185 -10.20 8.76 21.02
N GLY A 186 -10.28 9.74 20.12
CA GLY A 186 -11.12 10.92 20.29
C GLY A 186 -12.60 10.59 20.47
N MET A 187 -13.14 9.66 19.67
CA MET A 187 -14.53 9.20 19.80
C MET A 187 -14.77 8.44 21.12
N HIS A 188 -13.81 7.63 21.58
CA HIS A 188 -13.91 6.94 22.87
C HIS A 188 -13.84 7.91 24.05
N ASN A 189 -12.98 8.93 23.98
CA ASN A 189 -12.90 9.96 25.01
C ASN A 189 -14.19 10.80 25.07
N TYR A 190 -14.73 11.19 23.90
CA TYR A 190 -16.06 11.81 23.80
C TYR A 190 -17.13 10.95 24.47
N HIS A 191 -17.17 9.65 24.17
CA HIS A 191 -18.10 8.73 24.81
C HIS A 191 -17.89 8.62 26.33
N GLY A 192 -16.65 8.67 26.81
CA GLY A 192 -16.34 8.67 28.24
C GLY A 192 -17.02 9.80 29.01
N GLU A 193 -17.07 10.99 28.41
CA GLU A 193 -17.65 12.20 29.02
C GLU A 193 -19.14 12.37 28.73
N HIS A 194 -19.59 12.06 27.51
CA HIS A 194 -20.97 12.27 27.07
C HIS A 194 -21.86 11.03 27.17
N HIS A 195 -21.30 9.86 27.52
CA HIS A 195 -21.98 8.56 27.61
C HIS A 195 -22.64 8.08 26.31
N GLN A 196 -22.25 8.67 25.17
CA GLN A 196 -22.68 8.32 23.83
C GLN A 196 -21.57 8.68 22.83
N LEU A 197 -21.51 7.98 21.72
CA LEU A 197 -20.68 8.36 20.57
C LEU A 197 -21.15 9.72 20.01
N PRO A 198 -20.27 10.47 19.33
CA PRO A 198 -20.65 11.74 18.71
C PRO A 198 -21.77 11.52 17.68
N ILE A 199 -22.68 12.49 17.61
CA ILE A 199 -23.75 12.51 16.61
C ILE A 199 -23.12 12.63 15.23
N GLY A 200 -23.59 11.83 14.26
CA GLY A 200 -23.04 11.80 12.89
C GLY A 200 -23.27 13.11 12.15
N ALA A 201 -24.52 13.55 12.16
CA ALA A 201 -25.01 14.76 11.53
C ALA A 201 -26.06 15.42 12.44
N THR A 202 -25.99 16.74 12.63
CA THR A 202 -27.10 17.48 13.24
C THR A 202 -27.85 18.29 12.18
N VAL A 203 -29.18 18.32 12.27
CA VAL A 203 -30.07 19.16 11.44
C VAL A 203 -31.02 19.95 12.35
N ASP A 204 -31.39 21.15 11.92
CA ASP A 204 -32.38 21.96 12.64
C ASP A 204 -33.82 21.45 12.43
N ALA A 205 -34.79 22.10 13.09
CA ALA A 205 -36.21 21.75 12.98
C ALA A 205 -36.78 21.90 11.56
N THR A 206 -36.11 22.67 10.69
CA THR A 206 -36.47 22.85 9.28
C THR A 206 -35.71 21.90 8.33
N GLY A 207 -34.85 21.04 8.88
CA GLY A 207 -34.04 20.08 8.13
C GLY A 207 -32.74 20.63 7.57
N ASN A 208 -32.32 21.86 7.92
CA ASN A 208 -31.05 22.40 7.43
C ASN A 208 -29.87 21.74 8.16
N PRO A 209 -28.82 21.31 7.44
CA PRO A 209 -27.63 20.72 8.05
C PRO A 209 -26.86 21.72 8.92
N GLN A 210 -26.49 21.29 10.12
CA GLN A 210 -25.80 22.11 11.13
C GLN A 210 -24.33 21.73 11.29
N HIS A 211 -24.01 20.58 11.90
CA HIS A 211 -22.62 20.16 12.16
C HIS A 211 -22.44 18.64 12.07
N GLY A 212 -21.25 18.21 11.65
CA GLY A 212 -20.86 16.80 11.67
C GLY A 212 -20.15 16.33 12.93
N TRP A 213 -19.97 15.01 13.02
CA TRP A 213 -19.27 14.32 14.10
C TRP A 213 -17.87 14.91 14.40
N ALA A 214 -17.14 15.34 13.37
CA ALA A 214 -15.77 15.84 13.52
C ALA A 214 -15.71 17.12 14.34
N ALA A 215 -16.70 18.02 14.20
CA ALA A 215 -16.78 19.24 14.99
C ALA A 215 -16.99 18.95 16.48
N ARG A 216 -17.71 17.87 16.82
CA ARG A 216 -18.01 17.47 18.20
C ARG A 216 -16.82 16.87 18.94
N ILE A 217 -15.87 16.28 18.21
CA ILE A 217 -14.72 15.61 18.82
C ILE A 217 -13.44 16.45 18.86
N LEU A 218 -13.47 17.70 18.38
CA LEU A 218 -12.30 18.60 18.37
C LEU A 218 -11.53 18.67 19.70
N PRO A 219 -12.17 18.78 20.88
CA PRO A 219 -11.44 18.83 22.16
C PRO A 219 -10.61 17.56 22.42
N TYR A 220 -11.06 16.42 21.91
CA TYR A 220 -10.40 15.12 22.05
C TYR A 220 -9.40 14.81 20.92
N LEU A 221 -9.21 15.76 20.00
CA LEU A 221 -8.21 15.76 18.94
C LEU A 221 -7.14 16.85 19.17
N ASP A 222 -6.95 17.27 20.42
CA ASP A 222 -6.05 18.36 20.81
C ASP A 222 -6.39 19.71 20.12
N GLN A 223 -7.68 19.97 19.88
CA GLN A 223 -8.18 21.23 19.32
C GLN A 223 -9.25 21.94 20.20
N PRO A 224 -9.02 22.12 21.52
CA PRO A 224 -10.00 22.80 22.39
C PRO A 224 -10.22 24.26 22.00
N ASP A 225 -9.17 24.98 21.59
CA ASP A 225 -9.26 26.39 21.17
C ASP A 225 -10.12 26.55 19.91
N LEU A 226 -10.01 25.59 18.98
CA LEU A 226 -10.81 25.59 17.77
C LEU A 226 -12.27 25.29 18.08
N PHE A 227 -12.54 24.36 19.00
CA PHE A 227 -13.89 24.03 19.44
C PHE A 227 -14.62 25.23 20.05
N GLN A 228 -13.93 26.02 20.89
CA GLN A 228 -14.52 27.21 21.51
C GLN A 228 -14.88 28.32 20.51
N GLN A 229 -14.26 28.31 19.31
CA GLN A 229 -14.57 29.27 18.24
C GLN A 229 -15.81 28.88 17.42
N VAL A 230 -16.32 27.65 17.57
CA VAL A 230 -17.50 27.19 16.83
C VAL A 230 -18.76 27.64 17.53
N ASP A 231 -19.60 28.41 16.84
CA ASP A 231 -20.97 28.66 17.27
C ASP A 231 -21.86 27.49 16.82
N PHE A 232 -22.22 26.63 17.78
CA PHE A 232 -23.06 25.45 17.54
C PHE A 232 -24.55 25.78 17.35
N ASN A 233 -24.95 27.05 17.46
CA ASN A 233 -26.32 27.50 17.16
C ASN A 233 -26.49 27.95 15.71
N GLN A 234 -25.39 28.03 14.95
CA GLN A 234 -25.37 28.42 13.56
C GLN A 234 -24.85 27.27 12.69
N PRO A 235 -25.29 27.16 11.42
CA PRO A 235 -24.74 26.16 10.51
C PRO A 235 -23.21 26.26 10.39
N TRP A 236 -22.56 25.14 10.12
CA TRP A 236 -21.11 25.12 9.89
C TRP A 236 -20.66 26.01 8.71
N THR A 237 -21.56 26.29 7.77
CA THR A 237 -21.33 27.17 6.61
C THR A 237 -21.61 28.65 6.89
N ALA A 238 -22.07 29.01 8.08
CA ALA A 238 -22.32 30.41 8.45
C ALA A 238 -21.01 31.21 8.44
N GLU A 239 -21.08 32.51 8.14
CA GLU A 239 -19.88 33.35 7.99
C GLU A 239 -19.09 33.44 9.31
N GLU A 240 -19.78 33.37 10.45
CA GLU A 240 -19.20 33.34 11.80
C GLU A 240 -18.34 32.09 12.03
N ASN A 241 -18.77 30.94 11.48
CA ASN A 241 -18.09 29.66 11.63
C ASN A 241 -17.02 29.43 10.56
N ARG A 242 -17.04 30.21 9.48
CA ARG A 242 -16.22 29.99 8.29
C ARG A 242 -14.73 29.86 8.59
N GLN A 243 -14.18 30.80 9.37
CA GLN A 243 -12.76 30.83 9.70
C GLN A 243 -12.28 29.59 10.47
N VAL A 244 -13.18 28.89 11.17
CA VAL A 244 -12.87 27.65 11.86
C VAL A 244 -12.68 26.54 10.83
N PHE A 245 -13.64 26.35 9.94
CA PHE A 245 -13.66 25.23 8.98
C PHE A 245 -12.70 25.39 7.79
N GLU A 246 -12.15 26.59 7.57
CA GLU A 246 -11.04 26.86 6.64
C GLU A 246 -9.66 26.47 7.21
N LYS A 247 -9.55 26.21 8.51
CA LYS A 247 -8.30 25.75 9.14
C LYS A 247 -8.10 24.25 8.88
N PRO A 248 -6.88 23.83 8.49
CA PRO A 248 -6.61 22.43 8.19
C PRO A 248 -6.50 21.62 9.47
N LEU A 249 -7.34 20.60 9.62
CA LEU A 249 -7.26 19.64 10.70
C LEU A 249 -6.36 18.46 10.29
N ARG A 250 -5.09 18.48 10.70
CA ARG A 250 -4.07 17.52 10.22
C ARG A 250 -4.46 16.06 10.40
N VAL A 251 -5.14 15.70 11.49
CA VAL A 251 -5.59 14.32 11.73
C VAL A 251 -6.62 13.85 10.69
N LEU A 252 -7.40 14.76 10.11
CA LEU A 252 -8.36 14.42 9.05
C LEU A 252 -7.77 14.44 7.64
N VAL A 253 -6.51 14.81 7.48
CA VAL A 253 -5.81 14.80 6.19
C VAL A 253 -5.05 13.48 6.04
N ASN A 254 -5.45 12.66 5.07
CA ASN A 254 -4.72 11.46 4.71
C ASN A 254 -3.45 11.81 3.88
N PRO A 255 -2.24 11.47 4.36
CA PRO A 255 -0.98 11.80 3.66
C PRO A 255 -0.74 10.97 2.39
N GLY A 256 -1.58 9.97 2.11
CA GLY A 256 -1.61 9.22 0.86
C GLY A 256 -2.28 9.96 -0.29
N LEU A 257 -3.07 10.99 0.00
CA LEU A 257 -3.76 11.81 -1.00
C LEU A 257 -2.95 13.08 -1.28
N SER A 258 -2.76 13.39 -2.56
CA SER A 258 -2.04 14.57 -3.02
C SER A 258 -2.96 15.74 -3.40
N TYR A 259 -4.25 15.60 -3.11
CA TYR A 259 -5.29 16.58 -3.41
C TYR A 259 -6.24 16.66 -2.22
N ASP A 260 -6.82 17.84 -2.04
CA ASP A 260 -7.83 18.08 -1.01
C ASP A 260 -9.21 17.61 -1.48
N PHE A 261 -9.53 17.79 -2.77
CA PHE A 261 -10.82 17.41 -3.38
C PHE A 261 -10.62 16.90 -4.80
N LYS A 262 -11.45 15.96 -5.28
CA LYS A 262 -11.47 15.57 -6.71
C LYS A 262 -12.46 16.40 -7.53
N PRO A 263 -12.20 16.59 -8.84
CA PRO A 263 -13.21 17.06 -9.78
C PRO A 263 -14.44 16.12 -9.74
N GLY A 264 -15.60 16.65 -9.33
CA GLY A 264 -16.85 15.88 -9.21
C GLY A 264 -17.24 15.49 -7.78
N ASP A 265 -16.36 15.65 -6.78
CA ASP A 265 -16.70 15.48 -5.36
C ASP A 265 -17.58 16.63 -4.81
N ILE A 266 -17.92 17.60 -5.67
CA ILE A 266 -18.35 18.93 -5.30
C ILE A 266 -19.88 19.00 -5.30
N GLN A 267 -20.49 19.01 -4.11
CA GLN A 267 -21.73 19.75 -3.90
C GLN A 267 -21.36 21.25 -3.75
N GLN A 268 -22.21 22.15 -4.25
CA GLN A 268 -21.89 23.57 -4.50
C GLN A 268 -21.36 24.37 -3.28
N THR A 269 -21.55 23.87 -2.06
CA THR A 269 -21.14 24.48 -0.77
C THR A 269 -19.66 24.31 -0.41
N ASP A 270 -18.95 23.33 -0.98
CA ASP A 270 -17.53 23.04 -0.63
C ASP A 270 -16.51 23.92 -1.39
N ARG A 271 -16.97 24.81 -2.28
CA ARG A 271 -16.11 25.67 -3.12
C ARG A 271 -15.56 26.91 -2.41
N SER A 272 -15.80 27.08 -1.12
CA SER A 272 -15.63 28.37 -0.44
C SER A 272 -14.36 28.51 0.41
N GLY A 273 -13.44 27.54 0.37
CA GLY A 273 -12.17 27.58 1.14
C GLY A 273 -12.06 26.58 2.29
N TYR A 274 -13.12 25.81 2.55
CA TYR A 274 -13.16 24.80 3.60
C TYR A 274 -12.15 23.67 3.39
N ARG A 275 -11.71 23.05 4.49
CA ARG A 275 -10.69 22.00 4.46
C ARG A 275 -11.29 20.60 4.46
N PRO A 276 -10.66 19.64 3.77
CA PRO A 276 -11.23 18.32 3.57
C PRO A 276 -11.15 17.44 4.82
N ALA A 277 -12.02 16.44 4.87
CA ALA A 277 -11.85 15.25 5.67
C ALA A 277 -11.66 14.02 4.76
N HIS A 278 -10.47 13.44 4.81
CA HIS A 278 -10.12 12.19 4.11
C HIS A 278 -10.52 10.94 4.90
N TYR A 279 -11.33 11.10 5.94
CA TYR A 279 -11.93 10.05 6.73
C TYR A 279 -13.38 10.41 7.01
N ALA A 280 -14.26 9.42 6.97
CA ALA A 280 -15.69 9.56 7.27
C ALA A 280 -16.09 8.58 8.38
N ALA A 281 -17.24 8.85 9.01
CA ALA A 281 -17.82 7.93 9.98
C ALA A 281 -18.87 7.00 9.35
N ASN A 282 -19.19 5.90 10.02
CA ASN A 282 -20.23 4.97 9.60
C ASN A 282 -21.62 5.57 9.88
N GLN A 283 -22.41 5.81 8.82
CA GLN A 283 -23.78 6.34 8.90
C GLN A 283 -24.72 5.47 9.74
N ARG A 284 -24.53 4.13 9.73
CA ARG A 284 -25.37 3.20 10.50
C ARG A 284 -25.04 3.21 11.99
N LEU A 285 -23.87 3.73 12.36
CA LEU A 285 -23.42 3.82 13.75
C LEU A 285 -23.62 5.22 14.33
N LEU A 286 -23.30 6.25 13.54
CA LEU A 286 -23.43 7.66 13.89
C LEU A 286 -24.62 8.25 13.11
N GLY A 287 -25.79 8.24 13.75
CA GLY A 287 -27.05 8.66 13.14
C GLY A 287 -27.27 10.18 13.09
N LEU A 288 -28.43 10.56 12.56
CA LEU A 288 -28.90 11.93 12.48
C LEU A 288 -29.51 12.35 13.82
N ASN A 289 -29.07 13.48 14.39
CA ASN A 289 -29.59 14.04 15.65
C ASN A 289 -29.58 13.11 16.89
N GLY A 290 -29.01 11.92 16.80
CA GLY A 290 -28.98 10.92 17.88
C GLY A 290 -27.59 10.33 18.08
N GLY A 291 -27.17 10.21 19.33
CA GLY A 291 -25.93 9.52 19.71
C GLY A 291 -26.20 8.05 20.06
N LEU A 292 -25.26 7.17 19.73
CA LEU A 292 -25.31 5.74 20.07
C LEU A 292 -24.39 5.45 21.27
N ARG A 293 -24.82 4.66 22.24
CA ARG A 293 -23.91 4.23 23.33
C ARG A 293 -23.14 3.00 22.89
N ILE A 294 -21.88 2.87 23.32
CA ILE A 294 -21.06 1.69 22.96
C ILE A 294 -21.72 0.37 23.39
N ARG A 295 -22.40 0.36 24.54
CA ARG A 295 -23.14 -0.82 25.05
C ARG A 295 -24.34 -1.23 24.17
N ASP A 296 -24.79 -0.35 23.29
CA ASP A 296 -25.93 -0.57 22.39
C ASP A 296 -25.47 -1.18 21.05
N ILE A 297 -24.16 -1.36 20.85
CA ILE A 297 -23.56 -2.13 19.75
C ILE A 297 -23.65 -3.63 20.10
N LYS A 298 -24.75 -4.28 19.71
CA LYS A 298 -25.07 -5.68 20.04
C LYS A 298 -24.31 -6.70 19.18
N ASP A 299 -23.95 -6.34 17.95
CA ASP A 299 -23.11 -7.13 17.04
C ASP A 299 -21.66 -7.24 17.55
N GLY A 300 -21.30 -6.42 18.55
CA GLY A 300 -20.02 -6.42 19.24
C GLY A 300 -19.04 -5.39 18.68
N THR A 301 -18.40 -4.63 19.58
CA THR A 301 -17.52 -3.50 19.20
C THR A 301 -16.36 -3.91 18.29
N SER A 302 -15.82 -5.11 18.45
CA SER A 302 -14.73 -5.65 17.62
C SER A 302 -15.14 -6.12 16.21
N GLN A 303 -16.43 -6.08 15.90
CA GLN A 303 -17.04 -6.51 14.64
C GLN A 303 -17.87 -5.41 13.97
N THR A 304 -17.85 -4.18 14.49
CA THR A 304 -18.62 -3.07 13.90
C THR A 304 -17.67 -1.98 13.41
N ILE A 305 -17.82 -1.57 12.15
CA ILE A 305 -17.08 -0.46 11.56
C ILE A 305 -17.60 0.85 12.17
N MET A 306 -16.69 1.71 12.62
CA MET A 306 -16.99 3.03 13.18
C MET A 306 -16.69 4.16 12.17
N GLY A 307 -15.70 3.96 11.30
CA GLY A 307 -15.34 4.92 10.26
C GLY A 307 -14.25 4.35 9.35
N GLY A 308 -13.75 5.16 8.42
CA GLY A 308 -12.71 4.70 7.50
C GLY A 308 -12.19 5.77 6.54
N GLU A 309 -11.17 5.39 5.79
CA GLU A 309 -10.56 6.23 4.75
C GLU A 309 -11.55 6.58 3.63
N VAL A 310 -11.37 7.76 3.03
CA VAL A 310 -12.14 8.22 1.88
C VAL A 310 -11.18 8.79 0.83
N LYS A 311 -11.30 8.35 -0.43
CA LYS A 311 -10.52 8.83 -1.58
C LYS A 311 -11.34 9.54 -2.67
N ALA A 312 -12.67 9.56 -2.53
CA ALA A 312 -13.62 10.14 -3.48
C ALA A 312 -14.91 10.55 -2.75
N GLY A 313 -15.63 11.51 -3.31
CA GLY A 313 -16.73 12.22 -2.65
C GLY A 313 -16.27 12.95 -1.38
N ILE A 314 -15.02 13.44 -1.37
CA ILE A 314 -14.44 14.07 -0.18
C ILE A 314 -15.27 15.29 0.20
N ARG A 315 -15.62 15.38 1.48
CA ARG A 315 -16.38 16.49 2.05
C ARG A 315 -15.49 17.34 2.94
N ALA A 316 -15.89 18.58 3.18
CA ALA A 316 -15.26 19.40 4.20
C ALA A 316 -15.41 18.73 5.57
N TRP A 317 -14.44 18.93 6.47
CA TRP A 317 -14.50 18.28 7.79
C TRP A 317 -15.64 18.80 8.68
N GLY A 318 -16.17 20.00 8.40
CA GLY A 318 -17.36 20.53 9.06
C GLY A 318 -18.68 19.97 8.55
N ASP A 319 -18.67 19.35 7.36
CA ASP A 319 -19.89 18.90 6.70
C ASP A 319 -20.57 17.77 7.50
N PRO A 320 -21.82 17.96 7.97
CA PRO A 320 -22.60 16.93 8.64
C PRO A 320 -22.76 15.66 7.81
N LEU A 321 -22.70 15.75 6.48
CA LEU A 321 -22.84 14.63 5.58
C LEU A 321 -21.53 13.86 5.36
N ASN A 322 -20.47 14.14 6.13
CA ASN A 322 -19.22 13.37 6.13
C ASN A 322 -19.36 12.00 6.83
N ILE A 323 -20.36 11.24 6.41
CA ILE A 323 -20.71 9.89 6.85
C ILE A 323 -20.99 9.03 5.62
N ARG A 324 -20.73 7.73 5.73
CA ARG A 324 -20.87 6.76 4.63
C ARG A 324 -21.55 5.49 5.14
N ASP A 325 -22.33 4.84 4.29
CA ASP A 325 -22.81 3.48 4.55
C ASP A 325 -21.74 2.47 4.09
N PRO A 326 -21.05 1.76 5.01
CA PRO A 326 -20.04 0.78 4.62
C PRO A 326 -20.64 -0.40 3.82
N ALA A 327 -21.94 -0.66 3.91
CA ALA A 327 -22.59 -1.74 3.15
C ALA A 327 -22.62 -1.46 1.63
N GLN A 328 -22.31 -0.24 1.20
CA GLN A 328 -22.22 0.14 -0.23
C GLN A 328 -20.91 -0.34 -0.90
N GLY A 329 -20.00 -0.96 -0.14
CA GLY A 329 -18.75 -1.50 -0.66
C GLY A 329 -17.52 -0.71 -0.24
N ILE A 330 -16.35 -1.24 -0.62
CA ILE A 330 -15.05 -0.60 -0.45
C ILE A 330 -14.51 -0.26 -1.85
N ASN A 331 -14.05 0.98 -2.06
CA ASN A 331 -13.55 1.48 -3.35
C ASN A 331 -14.57 1.48 -4.52
N GLN A 332 -15.88 1.34 -4.25
CA GLN A 332 -16.90 1.19 -5.30
C GLN A 332 -17.47 2.54 -5.82
N GLY A 333 -17.17 3.66 -5.17
CA GLY A 333 -17.64 4.96 -5.63
C GLY A 333 -17.46 6.12 -4.63
N PRO A 334 -17.92 7.34 -5.00
CA PRO A 334 -17.76 8.54 -4.18
C PRO A 334 -18.53 8.49 -2.86
N GLY A 335 -19.52 7.60 -2.71
CA GLY A 335 -20.27 7.39 -1.46
C GLY A 335 -19.73 6.25 -0.57
N THR A 336 -18.56 5.69 -0.87
CA THR A 336 -18.03 4.49 -0.19
C THR A 336 -16.73 4.76 0.57
N PHE A 337 -16.41 3.94 1.56
CA PHE A 337 -15.05 3.95 2.13
C PHE A 337 -14.05 3.51 1.07
N ALA A 338 -12.92 4.21 1.00
CA ALA A 338 -11.96 4.02 -0.07
C ALA A 338 -10.56 4.49 0.35
N GLY A 339 -9.58 3.59 0.25
CA GLY A 339 -8.20 3.86 0.63
C GLY A 339 -7.31 4.23 -0.56
N PRO A 340 -6.26 5.04 -0.35
CA PRO A 340 -5.27 5.33 -1.39
C PRO A 340 -4.18 4.24 -1.51
N PHE A 341 -4.11 3.30 -0.56
CA PHE A 341 -3.04 2.31 -0.46
C PHE A 341 -3.53 0.90 -0.84
N GLY A 342 -3.51 0.59 -2.14
CA GLY A 342 -3.87 -0.74 -2.68
C GLY A 342 -5.38 -0.99 -2.87
N PRO A 343 -5.78 -2.24 -3.20
CA PRO A 343 -7.16 -2.62 -3.54
C PRO A 343 -8.02 -2.81 -2.27
N GLY A 344 -8.19 -1.72 -1.52
CA GLY A 344 -8.98 -1.72 -0.29
C GLY A 344 -8.96 -0.38 0.45
N ALA A 345 -9.35 -0.42 1.72
CA ALA A 345 -9.34 0.75 2.61
C ALA A 345 -9.02 0.33 4.05
N ASN A 346 -8.35 1.22 4.80
CA ASN A 346 -8.28 1.09 6.25
C ASN A 346 -9.58 1.61 6.87
N VAL A 347 -10.16 0.81 7.77
CA VAL A 347 -11.35 1.13 8.54
C VAL A 347 -11.06 1.10 10.04
N LEU A 348 -11.66 2.03 10.76
CA LEU A 348 -11.70 2.05 12.21
C LEU A 348 -12.84 1.15 12.68
N ILE A 349 -12.54 0.25 13.62
CA ILE A 349 -13.50 -0.63 14.28
C ILE A 349 -13.93 0.02 15.61
N ALA A 350 -15.13 -0.26 16.07
CA ALA A 350 -15.72 0.36 17.25
C ALA A 350 -15.02 0.00 18.59
N ASP A 351 -14.07 -0.95 18.57
CA ASP A 351 -13.14 -1.23 19.66
C ASP A 351 -11.87 -0.37 19.64
N GLY A 352 -11.74 0.55 18.68
CA GLY A 352 -10.58 1.41 18.47
C GLY A 352 -9.47 0.78 17.63
N SER A 353 -9.59 -0.49 17.24
CA SER A 353 -8.64 -1.13 16.33
C SER A 353 -8.84 -0.63 14.89
N VAL A 354 -7.77 -0.70 14.08
CA VAL A 354 -7.83 -0.34 12.66
C VAL A 354 -7.51 -1.58 11.83
N ARG A 355 -8.38 -1.87 10.86
CA ARG A 355 -8.26 -3.05 9.99
C ARG A 355 -8.23 -2.63 8.53
N PHE A 356 -7.52 -3.38 7.71
CA PHE A 356 -7.56 -3.21 6.25
C PHE A 356 -8.64 -4.14 5.70
N LEU A 357 -9.59 -3.59 4.93
CA LEU A 357 -10.60 -4.34 4.20
C LEU A 357 -10.29 -4.29 2.70
N SER A 358 -10.34 -5.45 2.05
CA SER A 358 -10.20 -5.56 0.60
C SER A 358 -11.47 -5.09 -0.10
N GLU A 359 -11.33 -4.56 -1.32
CA GLU A 359 -12.47 -4.25 -2.20
C GLU A 359 -13.23 -5.49 -2.69
N ASP A 360 -12.63 -6.68 -2.59
CA ASP A 360 -13.22 -7.97 -2.94
C ASP A 360 -13.91 -8.67 -1.75
N ILE A 361 -14.08 -7.96 -0.62
CA ILE A 361 -14.77 -8.52 0.56
C ILE A 361 -16.20 -8.96 0.19
N ASP A 362 -16.63 -10.11 0.74
CA ASP A 362 -18.00 -10.58 0.58
C ASP A 362 -18.99 -9.49 1.04
N PRO A 363 -19.90 -9.02 0.16
CA PRO A 363 -20.88 -7.99 0.51
C PRO A 363 -21.75 -8.34 1.74
N ALA A 364 -22.03 -9.62 1.98
CA ALA A 364 -22.78 -10.06 3.15
C ALA A 364 -21.97 -9.85 4.45
N VAL A 365 -20.67 -10.15 4.42
CA VAL A 365 -19.76 -9.91 5.53
C VAL A 365 -19.61 -8.41 5.77
N LEU A 366 -19.41 -7.63 4.71
CA LEU A 366 -19.29 -6.17 4.83
C LEU A 366 -20.56 -5.54 5.41
N LYS A 367 -21.74 -6.00 4.96
CA LYS A 367 -23.02 -5.56 5.51
C LYS A 367 -23.15 -5.89 7.00
N ALA A 368 -22.76 -7.09 7.43
CA ALA A 368 -22.77 -7.47 8.84
C ALA A 368 -21.81 -6.62 9.68
N LEU A 369 -20.63 -6.27 9.14
CA LEU A 369 -19.69 -5.37 9.80
C LEU A 369 -20.18 -3.91 9.86
N SER A 370 -21.18 -3.54 9.06
CA SER A 370 -21.66 -2.18 8.95
C SER A 370 -22.68 -1.82 10.03
N THR A 371 -23.29 -2.80 10.69
CA THR A 371 -24.42 -2.62 11.61
C THR A 371 -24.01 -2.73 13.07
N PRO A 372 -24.65 -1.98 13.99
CA PRO A 372 -24.54 -2.24 15.42
C PRO A 372 -25.46 -3.35 15.97
N ASP A 373 -26.61 -3.66 15.35
CA ASP A 373 -27.60 -4.67 15.81
C ASP A 373 -28.29 -5.41 14.64
N GLY A 374 -27.71 -5.36 13.44
CA GLY A 374 -28.19 -6.05 12.23
C GLY A 374 -29.56 -5.64 11.67
N ARG A 375 -30.23 -4.61 12.22
CA ARG A 375 -31.64 -4.26 11.91
C ARG A 375 -31.89 -2.78 11.60
N GLU A 376 -30.84 -2.01 11.32
CA GLU A 376 -30.96 -0.55 11.13
C GLU A 376 -31.63 -0.22 9.80
N VAL A 377 -32.63 0.66 9.88
CA VAL A 377 -33.22 1.33 8.72
C VAL A 377 -32.36 2.54 8.38
N LEU A 378 -32.05 2.74 7.10
CA LEU A 378 -31.31 3.92 6.65
C LEU A 378 -32.22 5.15 6.77
N GLU A 379 -31.86 6.08 7.65
CA GLU A 379 -32.50 7.40 7.70
C GLU A 379 -32.07 8.21 6.48
N GLU A 380 -33.02 8.61 5.63
CA GLU A 380 -32.75 9.51 4.51
C GLU A 380 -32.33 10.87 5.06
N ILE A 381 -31.08 11.24 4.82
CA ILE A 381 -30.59 12.56 5.20
C ILE A 381 -31.12 13.56 4.17
N PRO A 382 -31.82 14.62 4.59
CA PRO A 382 -32.32 15.64 3.67
C PRO A 382 -31.16 16.18 2.81
N SER A 383 -31.26 16.01 1.50
CA SER A 383 -30.32 16.66 0.59
C SER A 383 -30.60 18.16 0.62
N PRO A 384 -29.58 19.02 0.78
CA PRO A 384 -29.78 20.46 0.70
C PRO A 384 -30.40 20.76 -0.67
N SER A 385 -31.58 21.40 -0.65
CA SER A 385 -32.45 21.55 -1.80
C SER A 385 -31.74 22.23 -2.97
N GLY A 386 -31.22 21.44 -3.90
CA GLY A 386 -30.88 21.87 -5.24
C GLY A 386 -32.18 22.06 -6.01
N ASN A 387 -32.50 23.32 -6.29
CA ASN A 387 -33.62 23.78 -7.09
C ASN A 387 -33.77 22.96 -8.39
N THR A 388 -34.56 21.89 -8.36
CA THR A 388 -34.94 21.12 -9.55
C THR A 388 -36.39 21.44 -9.85
N LYS A 389 -36.53 22.23 -10.91
CA LYS A 389 -37.78 22.67 -11.51
C LYS A 389 -38.73 21.51 -11.76
N GLY A 390 -40.01 21.76 -11.48
CA GLY A 390 -41.12 21.41 -12.36
C GLY A 390 -41.46 19.94 -12.39
N GLY A 391 -42.48 19.56 -11.63
CA GLY A 391 -43.14 18.28 -11.80
C GLY A 391 -43.70 18.12 -13.21
N GLN A 392 -43.39 16.98 -13.83
CA GLN A 392 -44.33 16.33 -14.72
C GLN A 392 -45.04 15.26 -13.88
N ARG A 393 -46.30 15.52 -13.55
CA ARG A 393 -47.24 14.46 -13.19
C ARG A 393 -47.79 13.90 -14.49
N GLU A 394 -47.53 12.62 -14.75
CA GLU A 394 -48.40 11.82 -15.59
C GLU A 394 -49.74 11.65 -14.85
N HIS A 395 -50.80 12.21 -15.42
CA HIS A 395 -52.13 11.61 -15.61
C HIS A 395 -53.01 12.56 -16.41
#